data_AF-A0A957INY8-F1
#
_entry.id   AF-A0A957INY8-F1
#
_cell.length_a   1.000
_cell.length_b   1.000
_cell.length_c   1.000
_cell.angle_alpha   90.00
_cell.angle_beta   90.00
_cell.angle_gamma   90.00
#
_symmetry.space_group_name_H-M   'P 1'
#
loop_
_entity.id
_entity.type
_entity.pdbx_description
1 polymer ?
#
loop_
_entity_poly.entity_id
_entity_poly.type
_entity_poly.pdbx_seq_one_letter_code
_entity_poly.pdbx_strand_id
1 'polypeptide(L)'
;DNGWLGLVWILIAMIPTGIGGGILQPSINSLITKRVATHEVGGMLGISSAFLSGANALAPLLGGVIFQALGPGMPFLGGGLLMGVLLLLAVQRIQPGKEETAVPGLARGGSAH
;
A
#
# COMPACT_ATOMS: atom_id res chain seq x y z
N ASP A 1 10.75 -14.51 -32.46
CA ASP A 1 11.73 -14.04 -31.46
C ASP A 1 11.22 -12.95 -30.51
N ASN A 2 9.99 -13.07 -29.98
CA ASN A 2 9.36 -12.03 -29.13
C ASN A 2 9.43 -12.31 -27.63
N GLY A 3 9.98 -13.47 -27.22
CA GLY A 3 10.04 -13.86 -25.80
C GLY A 3 10.92 -12.94 -24.95
N TRP A 4 12.05 -12.48 -25.50
CA TRP A 4 12.97 -11.57 -24.82
C TRP A 4 12.34 -10.20 -24.53
N LEU A 5 11.59 -9.65 -25.50
CA LEU A 5 10.89 -8.36 -25.31
C LEU A 5 9.78 -8.48 -24.26
N GLY A 6 9.04 -9.59 -24.24
CA GLY A 6 8.04 -9.87 -23.21
C GLY A 6 8.66 -10.01 -21.81
N LEU A 7 9.82 -10.66 -21.69
CA LEU A 7 10.53 -10.81 -20.43
C LEU A 7 11.01 -9.45 -19.89
N VAL A 8 11.63 -8.63 -20.76
CA VAL A 8 12.07 -7.28 -20.41
C VAL A 8 10.89 -6.41 -19.98
N TRP A 9 9.75 -6.53 -20.67
CA TRP A 9 8.53 -5.80 -20.31
C TRP A 9 8.02 -6.17 -18.91
N ILE A 10 7.97 -7.45 -18.56
CA ILE A 10 7.54 -7.90 -17.22
C ILE A 10 8.52 -7.42 -16.14
N LEU A 11 9.83 -7.47 -16.39
CA LEU A 11 10.84 -6.99 -15.45
C LEU A 11 10.66 -5.49 -15.16
N ILE A 12 10.40 -4.68 -16.19
CA ILE A 12 10.11 -3.26 -16.03
C ILE A 12 8.82 -3.07 -15.22
N ALA A 13 7.77 -3.85 -15.48
CA ALA A 13 6.51 -3.77 -14.74
C ALA A 13 6.63 -4.19 -13.26
N MET A 14 7.60 -5.03 -12.91
CA MET A 14 7.87 -5.40 -11.51
C MET A 14 8.46 -4.26 -10.68
N ILE A 15 9.18 -3.31 -11.30
CA ILE A 15 9.80 -2.18 -10.59
C ILE A 15 8.75 -1.35 -9.83
N PRO A 16 7.74 -0.75 -10.48
CA PRO A 16 6.74 0.05 -9.77
C PRO A 16 5.89 -0.80 -8.82
N THR A 17 5.62 -2.06 -9.18
CA THR A 17 4.84 -2.99 -8.34
C THR A 17 5.57 -3.29 -7.03
N GLY A 18 6.86 -3.58 -7.10
CA GLY A 18 7.71 -3.86 -5.94
C GLY A 18 7.92 -2.62 -5.07
N ILE A 19 8.13 -1.45 -5.69
CA ILE A 19 8.23 -0.17 -4.97
C ILE A 19 6.93 0.13 -4.23
N GLY A 20 5.78 -0.02 -4.90
CA GLY A 20 4.47 0.21 -4.29
C GLY A 20 4.23 -0.70 -3.09
N GLY A 21 4.41 -2.02 -3.26
CA GLY A 21 4.24 -2.98 -2.18
C GLY A 21 5.22 -2.76 -1.02
N GLY A 22 6.49 -2.48 -1.33
CA GLY A 22 7.55 -2.29 -0.34
C GLY A 22 7.43 -1.01 0.48
N ILE A 23 6.87 0.07 -0.09
CA ILE A 23 6.65 1.34 0.62
C ILE A 23 5.34 1.31 1.41
N LEU A 24 4.29 0.67 0.88
CA LEU A 24 2.96 0.73 1.46
C LEU A 24 2.90 0.05 2.83
N GLN A 25 3.51 -1.11 2.98
CA GLN A 25 3.53 -1.88 4.24
C GLN A 25 4.15 -1.10 5.42
N PRO A 26 5.39 -0.55 5.34
CA PRO A 26 5.96 0.23 6.43
C PRO A 26 5.24 1.57 6.62
N SER A 27 4.70 2.18 5.56
CA SER A 27 3.93 3.42 5.68
C SER A 27 2.64 3.23 6.47
N ILE A 28 1.88 2.16 6.20
CA ILE A 28 0.68 1.80 6.97
C ILE A 28 1.04 1.55 8.43
N ASN A 29 2.08 0.76 8.69
CA ASN A 29 2.53 0.47 10.05
C ASN A 29 2.96 1.76 10.79
N SER A 30 3.67 2.67 10.13
CA SER A 30 4.10 3.95 10.71
C SER A 30 2.92 4.89 11.00
N LEU A 31 1.94 4.97 10.10
CA LEU A 31 0.74 5.78 10.29
C LEU A 31 -0.13 5.26 11.43
N ILE A 32 -0.24 3.94 11.59
CA ILE A 32 -0.94 3.32 12.71
C ILE A 32 -0.24 3.66 14.02
N THR A 33 1.09 3.48 14.10
CA THR A 33 1.83 3.75 15.35
C THR A 33 1.84 5.22 15.74
N LYS A 34 1.76 6.15 14.78
CA LYS A 34 1.73 7.60 15.04
C LYS A 34 0.34 8.16 15.36
N ARG A 35 -0.74 7.54 14.87
CA ARG A 35 -2.12 8.05 15.07
C ARG A 35 -2.90 7.34 16.17
N VAL A 36 -2.38 6.24 16.69
CA VAL A 36 -3.06 5.42 17.69
C VAL A 36 -2.29 5.54 19.02
N ALA A 37 -3.03 5.71 20.12
CA ALA A 37 -2.42 5.78 21.44
C ALA A 37 -1.65 4.49 21.75
N THR A 38 -0.54 4.59 22.48
CA THR A 38 0.43 3.49 22.70
C THR A 38 -0.19 2.19 23.25
N HIS A 39 -1.35 2.29 23.89
CA HIS A 39 -2.10 1.15 24.45
C HIS A 39 -2.99 0.42 23.43
N GLU A 40 -3.31 1.01 22.28
CA GLU A 40 -4.21 0.43 21.24
C GLU A 40 -3.46 0.02 19.96
N VAL A 41 -2.17 0.35 19.84
CA VAL A 41 -1.34 0.06 18.66
C VAL A 41 -1.36 -1.42 18.29
N GLY A 42 -1.26 -2.32 19.27
CA GLY A 42 -1.30 -3.77 19.04
C GLY A 42 -2.64 -4.26 18.46
N GLY A 43 -3.76 -3.69 18.91
CA GLY A 43 -5.09 -4.00 18.38
C GLY A 43 -5.26 -3.54 16.94
N MET A 44 -4.83 -2.31 16.64
CA MET A 44 -4.91 -1.76 15.28
C MET A 44 -3.99 -2.49 14.29
N LEU A 45 -2.77 -2.82 14.70
CA LEU A 45 -1.87 -3.67 13.89
C LEU A 45 -2.46 -5.07 13.68
N GLY A 46 -3.11 -5.64 14.68
CA GLY A 46 -3.83 -6.92 14.58
C GLY A 46 -4.95 -6.88 13.54
N ILE A 47 -5.78 -5.84 13.57
CA ILE A 47 -6.85 -5.62 12.57
C ILE A 47 -6.26 -5.47 11.17
N SER A 48 -5.23 -4.64 11.00
CA SER A 48 -4.56 -4.48 9.70
C SER A 48 -3.98 -5.79 9.17
N SER A 49 -3.34 -6.59 10.04
CA SER A 49 -2.81 -7.90 9.69
C SER A 49 -3.92 -8.89 9.30
N ALA A 50 -5.05 -8.88 10.02
CA ALA A 50 -6.21 -9.72 9.69
C ALA A 50 -6.80 -9.37 8.32
N PHE A 51 -6.94 -8.08 8.00
CA PHE A 51 -7.37 -7.64 6.68
C PHE A 51 -6.38 -8.03 5.59
N LEU A 52 -5.08 -7.89 5.84
CA LEU A 52 -4.05 -8.30 4.89
C LEU A 52 -4.08 -9.81 4.63
N SER A 53 -4.22 -10.60 5.69
CA SER A 53 -4.37 -12.05 5.59
C SER A 53 -5.63 -12.44 4.82
N GLY A 54 -6.77 -11.80 5.11
CA GLY A 54 -8.01 -12.00 4.39
C GLY A 54 -7.90 -11.63 2.91
N ALA A 55 -7.26 -10.50 2.60
CA ALA A 55 -7.00 -10.09 1.22
C ALA A 55 -6.10 -11.10 0.50
N ASN A 56 -5.04 -11.61 1.13
CA ASN A 56 -4.17 -12.62 0.55
C ASN A 56 -4.86 -13.98 0.35
N ALA A 57 -5.84 -14.32 1.20
CA ALA A 57 -6.64 -15.53 1.04
C ALA A 57 -7.68 -15.39 -0.09
N LEU A 58 -8.34 -14.23 -0.19
CA LEU A 58 -9.41 -13.99 -1.15
C LEU A 58 -8.89 -13.59 -2.54
N ALA A 59 -7.75 -12.92 -2.65
CA ALA A 59 -7.23 -12.42 -3.91
C ALA A 59 -6.98 -13.54 -4.94
N PRO A 60 -6.35 -14.70 -4.60
CA PRO A 60 -6.20 -15.80 -5.54
C PRO A 60 -7.52 -16.46 -5.92
N LEU A 61 -8.47 -16.54 -4.98
CA LEU A 61 -9.81 -17.10 -5.24
C LEU A 61 -10.56 -16.25 -6.26
N LEU A 62 -10.69 -14.95 -6.00
CA LEU A 62 -11.37 -14.02 -6.90
C LEU A 62 -10.60 -13.87 -8.22
N GLY A 63 -9.28 -13.76 -8.17
CA GLY A 63 -8.42 -13.68 -9.35
C GLY A 63 -8.53 -14.92 -10.22
N GLY A 64 -8.56 -16.11 -9.63
CA GLY A 64 -8.74 -17.38 -10.34
C GLY A 64 -10.12 -17.53 -10.97
N VAL A 65 -11.19 -17.09 -10.29
CA VAL A 65 -12.55 -17.08 -10.86
C VAL A 65 -12.64 -16.11 -12.03
N ILE A 66 -12.12 -14.88 -11.88
CA ILE A 66 -12.09 -13.87 -12.95
C ILE A 66 -11.24 -14.36 -14.13
N PHE A 67 -10.10 -15.00 -13.85
CA PHE A 67 -9.23 -15.59 -14.86
C PHE A 67 -9.96 -16.66 -15.68
N GLN A 68 -10.70 -17.55 -15.03
CA GLN A 68 -11.44 -18.62 -15.68
C GLN A 68 -12.66 -18.11 -16.45
N ALA A 69 -13.39 -17.14 -15.91
CA ALA A 69 -14.63 -16.65 -16.50
C ALA A 69 -14.41 -15.65 -17.65
N LEU A 70 -13.42 -14.75 -17.52
CA LEU A 70 -13.23 -13.60 -18.42
C LEU A 70 -11.87 -13.62 -19.14
N GLY A 71 -11.03 -14.60 -18.85
CA GLY A 71 -9.75 -14.84 -19.52
C GLY A 71 -8.52 -14.25 -18.81
N PRO A 72 -7.32 -14.52 -19.34
CA PRO A 72 -6.06 -14.32 -18.61
C PRO A 72 -5.71 -12.87 -18.25
N GLY A 73 -6.14 -11.91 -19.08
CA GLY A 73 -5.82 -10.48 -18.88
C GLY A 73 -6.72 -9.77 -17.87
N MET A 74 -7.89 -10.34 -17.56
CA MET A 74 -8.91 -9.63 -16.78
C MET A 74 -8.59 -9.46 -15.29
N PRO A 75 -7.97 -10.42 -14.59
CA PRO A 75 -7.52 -10.19 -13.21
C PRO A 75 -6.57 -9.00 -13.08
N PHE A 76 -5.69 -8.79 -14.06
CA PHE A 76 -4.75 -7.67 -14.08
C PHE A 76 -5.46 -6.33 -14.34
N LEU A 77 -6.37 -6.28 -15.31
CA LEU A 77 -7.15 -5.07 -15.59
C LEU A 77 -8.09 -4.73 -14.43
N GLY A 78 -8.74 -5.73 -13.84
CA GLY A 78 -9.62 -5.56 -12.67
C GLY A 78 -8.86 -5.08 -11.44
N GLY A 79 -7.69 -5.67 -11.16
CA GLY A 79 -6.81 -5.21 -10.08
C GLY A 79 -6.27 -3.79 -10.33
N GLY A 80 -5.87 -3.48 -11.55
CA GLY A 80 -5.43 -2.15 -11.95
C GLY A 80 -6.53 -1.10 -11.85
N LEU A 81 -7.75 -1.41 -12.27
CA LEU A 81 -8.92 -0.55 -12.13
C LEU A 81 -9.25 -0.31 -10.65
N LEU A 82 -9.26 -1.37 -9.84
CA LEU A 82 -9.48 -1.27 -8.40
C LEU A 82 -8.44 -0.36 -7.74
N MET A 83 -7.16 -0.53 -8.07
CA MET A 83 -6.11 0.37 -7.56
C MET A 83 -6.24 1.79 -8.07
N GLY A 84 -6.66 1.98 -9.32
CA GLY A 84 -6.95 3.32 -9.86
C GLY A 84 -8.07 4.02 -9.09
N VAL A 85 -9.15 3.30 -8.79
CA VAL A 85 -10.26 3.82 -7.97
C VAL A 85 -9.78 4.15 -6.55
N LEU A 86 -9.02 3.25 -5.92
CA LEU A 86 -8.45 3.49 -4.60
C LEU A 86 -7.51 4.71 -4.59
N LEU A 87 -6.69 4.89 -5.62
CA LEU A 87 -5.82 6.06 -5.77
C LEU A 87 -6.65 7.35 -5.89
N LEU A 88 -7.70 7.35 -6.70
CA LEU A 88 -8.58 8.52 -6.84
C LEU A 88 -9.25 8.87 -5.51
N LEU A 89 -9.77 7.87 -4.79
CA LEU A 89 -10.36 8.06 -3.47
C LEU A 89 -9.32 8.54 -2.46
N ALA A 90 -8.11 7.98 -2.49
CA ALA A 90 -7.01 8.39 -1.62
C ALA A 90 -6.65 9.85 -1.86
N VAL A 91 -6.43 10.27 -3.10
CA VAL A 91 -6.10 11.67 -3.42
C VAL A 91 -7.24 12.63 -3.04
N GLN A 92 -8.50 12.21 -3.17
CA GLN A 92 -9.65 13.05 -2.80
C GLN A 92 -9.92 13.11 -1.29
N ARG A 93 -9.55 12.07 -0.52
CA ARG A 93 -9.99 11.91 0.88
C ARG A 93 -8.85 11.94 1.89
N ILE A 94 -7.60 11.80 1.47
CA ILE A 94 -6.45 11.93 2.37
C ILE A 94 -6.24 13.41 2.69
N GLN A 95 -6.61 13.80 3.90
CA GLN A 95 -6.12 15.05 4.50
C GLN A 95 -4.65 14.83 4.90
N PRO A 96 -3.72 15.76 4.55
CA PRO A 96 -2.34 15.72 4.99
C PRO A 96 -2.28 15.47 6.49
N GLY A 97 -1.54 14.44 6.91
CA GLY A 97 -1.45 14.06 8.31
C GLY A 97 -0.94 15.24 9.15
N LYS A 98 -1.58 15.49 10.29
CA LYS A 98 -1.18 16.48 11.32
C LYS A 98 0.24 16.29 11.88
N GLU A 99 1.02 15.37 11.33
CA GLU A 99 2.41 15.09 11.68
C GLU A 99 3.38 16.11 11.06
N GLU A 100 3.02 16.76 9.96
CA GLU A 100 3.82 17.85 9.38
C GLU A 100 3.75 19.14 10.21
N THR A 101 2.70 19.29 11.03
CA THR A 101 2.53 20.41 11.95
C THR A 101 3.25 20.26 13.30
N ALA A 102 3.86 19.10 13.59
CA ALA A 102 4.67 18.91 14.80
C ALA A 102 6.15 19.30 14.57
N VAL A 103 6.35 20.59 14.31
CA VAL A 103 7.52 21.43 14.64
C VAL A 103 8.93 20.86 14.38
N PRO A 104 9.54 21.17 13.22
CA PRO A 104 11.00 21.22 13.07
C PRO A 104 11.57 22.46 13.79
N GLY A 105 11.70 22.39 15.12
CA GLY A 105 12.09 23.59 15.90
C GLY A 105 12.79 23.38 17.25
N LEU A 106 12.83 22.17 17.82
CA LEU A 106 13.43 21.97 19.15
C LEU A 106 14.90 21.51 19.15
N ALA A 107 15.57 21.52 17.99
CA ALA A 107 17.00 21.16 17.88
C ALA A 107 17.94 22.38 17.75
N ARG A 108 17.46 23.61 18.02
CA ARG A 108 18.30 24.81 17.99
C ARG A 108 18.21 25.60 19.30
N GLY A 109 19.26 25.46 20.10
CA GLY A 109 19.72 26.48 21.04
C GLY A 109 19.07 26.45 22.42
N GLY A 110 19.90 26.23 23.46
CA GLY A 110 19.48 26.53 24.84
C GLY A 110 20.02 25.63 25.94
N SER A 111 21.27 25.17 25.87
CA SER A 111 22.01 24.77 27.08
C SER A 111 23.19 25.72 27.26
N ALA A 112 22.86 26.96 27.56
CA ALA A 112 23.73 27.94 28.18
C ALA A 112 22.95 28.55 29.35
N HIS A 113 23.63 28.65 30.49
CA HIS A 113 23.19 29.03 31.83
C HIS A 113 22.71 27.89 32.72
#